data_AF-A0A7S1CPW7-F1
#
_entry.id   AF-A0A7S1CPW7-F1
#
_cell.length_a   1.000
_cell.length_b   1.000
_cell.length_c   1.000
_cell.angle_alpha   90.00
_cell.angle_beta   90.00
_cell.angle_gamma   90.00
#
_symmetry.space_group_name_H-M   'P 1'
#
loop_
_entity.id
_entity.type
_entity.pdbx_description
1 polymer ?
#
loop_
_entity_poly.entity_id
_entity_poly.type
_entity_poly.pdbx_seq_one_letter_code
_entity_poly.pdbx_strand_id
1 'polypeptide(L)'
;AIESFAFDQSDKFVSVYVTLPGVGASGADVKCDFKADSFDLRVTGYLGGPPLRLVQSPLYKEIDPARSKVKVKADKVVIMARKVEDKWSTWPHLKAKKATKKKAETDKDPTAGINDLLKDLYEEGDDNMKKTIAEAMIKSRRGEGPDMPKRGADDDDMGDW
;
A
#
# COMPACT_ATOMS: atom_id res chain seq x y z
N ALA A 1 8.18 23.61 -9.97
CA ALA A 1 7.72 22.22 -9.82
C ALA A 1 6.24 22.24 -9.44
N ILE A 2 5.49 21.14 -9.63
CA ILE A 2 4.09 21.07 -9.15
C ILE A 2 4.11 20.68 -7.68
N GLU A 3 3.64 21.56 -6.80
CA GLU A 3 3.77 21.39 -5.33
C GLU A 3 2.60 20.63 -4.69
N SER A 4 1.41 20.75 -5.27
CA SER A 4 0.22 20.07 -4.76
C SER A 4 -0.67 19.55 -5.88
N PHE A 5 -1.35 18.45 -5.58
CA PHE A 5 -2.35 17.84 -6.44
C PHE A 5 -3.37 17.11 -5.56
N ALA A 6 -4.55 16.86 -6.11
CA ALA A 6 -5.54 15.97 -5.52
C ALA A 6 -5.65 14.70 -6.37
N PHE A 7 -6.13 13.61 -5.78
CA PHE A 7 -6.49 12.42 -6.56
C PHE A 7 -7.85 11.88 -6.11
N ASP A 8 -8.55 11.25 -7.05
CA ASP A 8 -9.77 10.48 -6.80
C ASP A 8 -9.71 9.17 -7.63
N GLN A 9 -10.71 8.33 -7.47
CA GLN A 9 -10.84 7.14 -8.30
C GLN A 9 -12.30 6.80 -8.61
N SER A 10 -12.46 6.18 -9.77
CA SER A 10 -13.67 5.49 -10.21
C SER A 10 -13.37 4.00 -10.41
N ASP A 11 -14.37 3.25 -10.88
CA ASP A 11 -14.21 1.83 -11.26
C ASP A 11 -13.08 1.62 -12.27
N LYS A 12 -12.91 2.56 -13.22
CA LYS A 12 -11.98 2.39 -14.35
C LYS A 12 -10.69 3.16 -14.20
N PHE A 13 -10.70 4.30 -13.51
CA PHE A 13 -9.57 5.23 -13.51
C PHE A 13 -9.21 5.68 -12.10
N VAL A 14 -7.92 5.90 -11.89
CA VAL A 14 -7.40 6.78 -10.85
C VAL A 14 -7.12 8.13 -11.53
N SER A 15 -7.72 9.20 -11.03
CA SER A 15 -7.62 10.53 -11.61
C SER A 15 -6.79 11.43 -10.71
N VAL A 16 -5.76 12.08 -11.26
CA VAL A 16 -4.95 13.08 -10.55
C VAL A 16 -5.25 14.46 -11.12
N TYR A 17 -5.57 15.41 -10.24
CA TYR A 17 -5.97 16.76 -10.57
C TYR A 17 -4.85 17.73 -10.18
N VAL A 18 -4.31 18.42 -11.17
CA VAL A 18 -3.31 19.48 -10.99
C VAL A 18 -3.95 20.80 -11.36
N THR A 19 -4.10 21.70 -10.38
CA THR A 19 -4.66 23.04 -10.60
C THR A 19 -3.60 23.94 -11.24
N LEU A 20 -3.90 24.44 -12.44
CA LEU A 20 -3.04 25.35 -13.22
C LEU A 20 -3.96 26.39 -13.89
N PRO A 21 -4.20 27.55 -13.26
CA PRO A 21 -5.13 28.56 -13.77
C PRO A 21 -4.86 28.99 -15.21
N GLY A 22 -5.88 28.98 -16.07
CA GLY A 22 -5.75 29.38 -17.47
C GLY A 22 -4.90 28.44 -18.35
N VAL A 23 -4.47 27.27 -17.85
CA VAL A 23 -3.65 26.31 -18.64
C VAL A 23 -4.29 25.93 -19.97
N GLY A 24 -5.62 25.79 -20.02
CA GLY A 24 -6.35 25.41 -21.23
C GLY A 24 -6.32 26.46 -22.35
N ALA A 25 -6.08 27.72 -22.03
CA ALA A 25 -5.95 28.82 -22.99
C ALA A 25 -4.50 29.32 -23.15
N SER A 26 -3.57 28.80 -22.33
CA SER A 26 -2.18 29.27 -22.27
C SER A 26 -1.31 28.89 -23.48
N GLY A 27 -1.75 27.94 -24.30
CA GLY A 27 -0.90 27.35 -25.36
C GLY A 27 0.23 26.45 -24.83
N ALA A 28 0.22 26.09 -23.55
CA ALA A 28 1.22 25.21 -22.96
C ALA A 28 1.23 23.82 -23.61
N ASP A 29 2.42 23.26 -23.83
CA ASP A 29 2.60 21.87 -24.22
C ASP A 29 2.50 20.98 -22.98
N VAL A 30 1.45 20.16 -22.92
CA VAL A 30 1.14 19.27 -21.80
C VAL A 30 1.30 17.82 -22.27
N LYS A 31 2.29 17.13 -21.72
CA LYS A 31 2.59 15.73 -22.04
C LYS A 31 2.64 14.89 -20.77
N CYS A 32 2.15 13.66 -20.85
CA CYS A 32 2.23 12.72 -19.74
C CYS A 32 2.66 11.35 -20.26
N ASP A 33 3.81 10.87 -19.79
CA ASP A 33 4.29 9.52 -20.07
C ASP A 33 3.73 8.57 -19.01
N PHE A 34 3.11 7.48 -19.44
CA PHE A 34 2.59 6.44 -18.56
C PHE A 34 3.45 5.18 -18.65
N LYS A 35 3.65 4.53 -17.50
CA LYS A 35 4.23 3.19 -17.37
C LYS A 35 3.32 2.35 -16.47
N ALA A 36 3.58 1.05 -16.38
CA ALA A 36 2.75 0.13 -15.60
C ALA A 36 2.55 0.58 -14.15
N ASP A 37 3.56 1.21 -13.53
CA ASP A 37 3.54 1.60 -12.13
C ASP A 37 3.82 3.09 -11.91
N SER A 38 3.76 3.92 -12.95
CA SER A 38 4.20 5.32 -12.82
C SER A 38 3.67 6.23 -13.91
N PHE A 39 3.68 7.53 -13.63
CA PHE A 39 3.47 8.56 -14.64
C PHE A 39 4.43 9.74 -14.46
N ASP A 40 4.67 10.46 -15.55
CA ASP A 40 5.50 11.66 -15.60
C ASP A 40 4.80 12.74 -16.42
N LEU A 41 4.18 13.70 -15.74
CA LEU A 41 3.55 14.86 -16.34
C LEU A 41 4.60 15.96 -16.52
N ARG A 42 4.69 16.52 -17.73
CA ARG A 42 5.50 17.69 -18.06
C ARG A 42 4.61 18.76 -18.70
N VAL A 43 4.75 19.99 -18.24
CA VAL A 43 4.07 21.17 -18.76
C VAL A 43 5.13 22.22 -19.10
N THR A 44 5.18 22.63 -20.36
CA THR A 44 6.15 23.64 -20.84
C THR A 44 5.44 24.79 -21.53
N GLY A 45 6.03 25.98 -21.48
CA GLY A 45 5.45 27.18 -22.09
C GLY A 45 4.25 27.78 -21.34
N TYR A 46 3.90 27.27 -20.16
CA TYR A 46 2.82 27.80 -19.34
C TYR A 46 3.16 29.20 -18.81
N LEU A 47 2.46 30.21 -19.32
CA LEU A 47 2.60 31.63 -18.94
C LEU A 47 4.05 32.17 -19.04
N GLY A 48 4.85 31.63 -19.95
CA GLY A 48 6.27 32.00 -20.09
C GLY A 48 7.16 31.62 -18.89
N GLY A 49 6.63 30.84 -17.95
CA GLY A 49 7.35 30.38 -16.77
C GLY A 49 8.26 29.17 -17.03
N PRO A 50 9.03 28.75 -16.01
CA PRO A 50 9.87 27.57 -16.11
C PRO A 50 9.02 26.29 -16.29
N PRO A 51 9.58 25.23 -16.90
CA PRO A 51 8.92 23.93 -17.01
C PRO A 51 8.41 23.40 -15.67
N LEU A 52 7.17 22.93 -15.66
CA LEU A 52 6.56 22.27 -14.53
C LEU A 52 6.55 20.76 -14.76
N ARG A 53 6.83 19.98 -13.72
CA ARG A 53 6.86 18.52 -13.78
C ARG A 53 6.25 17.92 -12.53
N LEU A 54 5.53 16.81 -12.70
CA LEU A 54 5.02 15.96 -11.63
C LEU A 54 5.31 14.50 -11.98
N VAL A 55 6.14 13.85 -11.18
CA VAL A 55 6.47 12.43 -11.32
C VAL A 55 5.89 11.67 -10.15
N GLN A 56 5.16 10.61 -10.44
CA GLN A 56 4.64 9.70 -9.42
C GLN A 56 5.15 8.28 -9.73
N SER A 57 6.02 7.78 -8.85
CA SER A 57 6.55 6.42 -8.90
C SER A 57 7.00 5.97 -7.49
N PRO A 58 6.77 4.69 -7.12
CA PRO A 58 5.80 3.78 -7.71
C PRO A 58 4.35 4.17 -7.36
N LEU A 59 3.40 3.83 -8.23
CA LEU A 59 1.96 3.89 -7.98
C LEU A 59 1.53 2.73 -7.07
N TYR A 60 0.41 2.90 -6.37
CA TYR A 60 -0.10 1.91 -5.42
C TYR A 60 -0.41 0.54 -6.06
N LYS A 61 -0.95 0.54 -7.29
CA LYS A 61 -1.13 -0.65 -8.12
C LYS A 61 -0.77 -0.33 -9.56
N GLU A 62 -0.76 -1.36 -10.40
CA GLU A 62 -0.50 -1.20 -11.82
C GLU A 62 -1.66 -0.52 -12.56
N ILE A 63 -1.28 0.18 -13.63
CA ILE A 63 -2.16 0.86 -14.56
C ILE A 63 -1.89 0.35 -15.97
N ASP A 64 -2.88 0.46 -16.85
CA ASP A 64 -2.75 0.21 -18.28
C ASP A 64 -2.26 1.51 -18.95
N PRO A 65 -0.99 1.58 -19.39
CA PRO A 65 -0.42 2.81 -19.95
C PRO A 65 -1.08 3.21 -21.27
N ALA A 66 -1.44 2.23 -22.10
CA ALA A 66 -2.01 2.46 -23.44
C ALA A 66 -3.42 3.06 -23.37
N ARG A 67 -4.15 2.79 -22.28
CA ARG A 67 -5.51 3.32 -22.05
C ARG A 67 -5.54 4.50 -21.07
N SER A 68 -4.40 4.87 -20.52
CA SER A 68 -4.22 6.06 -19.71
C SER A 68 -4.12 7.31 -20.58
N LYS A 69 -4.53 8.46 -20.07
CA LYS A 69 -4.55 9.70 -20.85
C LYS A 69 -4.48 10.94 -19.97
N VAL A 70 -4.02 12.05 -20.56
CA VAL A 70 -4.07 13.37 -19.94
C VAL A 70 -5.17 14.21 -20.60
N LYS A 71 -5.88 15.01 -19.81
CA LYS A 71 -6.87 15.99 -20.29
C LYS A 71 -6.52 17.36 -19.77
N VAL A 72 -6.42 18.33 -20.67
CA VAL A 72 -6.26 19.74 -20.32
C VAL A 72 -7.66 20.37 -20.26
N LYS A 73 -7.95 21.07 -19.16
CA LYS A 73 -9.15 21.89 -18.97
C LYS A 73 -8.73 23.33 -18.75
N ALA A 74 -9.69 24.26 -18.70
CA ALA A 74 -9.44 25.70 -18.53
C ALA A 74 -8.40 26.00 -17.45
N ASP A 75 -8.61 25.48 -16.23
CA ASP A 75 -7.77 25.80 -15.05
C ASP A 75 -7.10 24.58 -14.40
N LYS A 76 -7.10 23.44 -15.09
CA LYS A 76 -6.49 22.22 -14.54
C LYS A 76 -6.06 21.23 -15.60
N VAL A 77 -5.08 20.42 -15.23
CA VAL A 77 -4.69 19.21 -15.94
C VAL A 77 -5.21 18.00 -15.16
N VAL A 78 -5.85 17.06 -15.85
CA VAL A 78 -6.37 15.83 -15.28
C VAL A 78 -5.64 14.65 -15.90
N ILE A 79 -4.85 13.94 -15.09
CA ILE A 79 -4.18 12.71 -15.46
C ILE A 79 -5.14 11.56 -15.15
N MET A 80 -5.55 10.80 -16.15
CA MET A 80 -6.46 9.66 -16.00
C MET A 80 -5.67 8.36 -16.20
N ALA A 81 -5.24 7.75 -15.11
CA ALA A 81 -4.53 6.48 -15.12
C ALA A 81 -5.52 5.31 -15.11
N ARG A 82 -5.51 4.47 -16.15
CA ARG A 82 -6.45 3.35 -16.30
C ARG A 82 -6.05 2.21 -15.37
N LYS A 83 -6.94 1.77 -14.49
CA LYS A 83 -6.69 0.58 -13.65
C LYS A 83 -6.58 -0.68 -14.53
N VAL A 84 -5.59 -1.54 -14.25
CA VAL A 84 -5.58 -2.93 -14.74
C VAL A 84 -6.74 -3.67 -14.04
N GLU A 85 -7.48 -4.47 -14.78
CA GLU A 85 -8.86 -4.88 -14.49
C GLU A 85 -9.05 -5.59 -13.13
N ASP A 86 -9.68 -4.90 -12.18
CA ASP A 86 -10.25 -5.47 -10.96
C ASP A 86 -11.39 -4.54 -10.49
N LYS A 87 -12.64 -4.95 -10.72
CA LYS A 87 -13.86 -4.16 -10.45
C LYS A 87 -13.97 -3.74 -8.97
N TRP A 88 -13.24 -4.38 -8.07
CA TRP A 88 -13.28 -4.08 -6.63
C TRP A 88 -12.02 -3.39 -6.09
N SER A 89 -11.11 -2.98 -6.99
CA SER A 89 -9.84 -2.40 -6.58
C SER A 89 -9.94 -0.92 -6.23
N THR A 90 -10.02 -0.64 -4.92
CA THR A 90 -9.88 0.70 -4.33
C THR A 90 -8.41 1.03 -4.05
N TRP A 91 -8.02 2.27 -4.33
CA TRP A 91 -6.71 2.86 -4.08
C TRP A 91 -6.80 3.80 -2.87
N PRO A 92 -6.36 3.38 -1.67
CA PRO A 92 -6.38 4.24 -0.48
C PRO A 92 -5.32 5.36 -0.57
N HIS A 93 -4.26 5.14 -1.34
CA HIS A 93 -3.18 6.09 -1.59
C HIS A 93 -2.78 6.03 -3.06
N LEU A 94 -2.19 7.11 -3.57
CA LEU A 94 -1.66 7.12 -4.93
C LEU A 94 -0.31 6.40 -5.05
N LYS A 95 0.53 6.50 -4.02
CA LYS A 95 1.88 5.91 -3.97
C LYS A 95 1.84 4.52 -3.33
N ALA A 96 2.65 3.59 -3.81
CA ALA A 96 2.87 2.35 -3.07
C ALA A 96 3.55 2.68 -1.73
N LYS A 97 3.09 2.04 -0.65
CA LYS A 97 3.91 1.97 0.57
C LYS A 97 5.12 1.12 0.24
N LYS A 98 6.31 1.49 0.74
CA LYS A 98 7.48 0.63 0.65
C LYS A 98 7.12 -0.69 1.34
N ALA A 99 6.85 -1.73 0.58
CA ALA A 99 6.81 -3.07 1.13
C ALA A 99 8.25 -3.41 1.54
N THR A 100 8.54 -3.49 2.83
CA THR A 100 9.57 -4.40 3.33
C THR A 100 9.24 -5.74 2.69
N LYS A 101 10.11 -6.22 1.81
CA LYS A 101 9.87 -7.40 0.99
C LYS A 101 9.61 -8.61 1.89
N LYS A 102 8.36 -8.91 2.22
CA LYS A 102 7.98 -10.26 2.63
C LYS A 102 7.92 -11.09 1.34
N LYS A 103 9.11 -11.51 0.89
CA LYS A 103 9.21 -12.70 0.06
C LYS A 103 8.77 -13.86 0.95
N ALA A 104 7.51 -14.26 0.82
CA ALA A 104 7.11 -15.61 1.20
C ALA A 104 7.72 -16.56 0.17
N GLU A 105 8.99 -16.92 0.35
CA GLU A 105 9.54 -18.13 -0.25
C GLU A 105 9.26 -19.24 0.76
N THR A 106 8.18 -19.96 0.49
CA THR A 106 7.85 -21.22 1.15
C THR A 106 8.83 -22.26 0.66
N ASP A 107 9.96 -22.43 1.36
CA ASP A 107 10.56 -23.75 1.54
C ASP A 107 11.58 -23.71 2.68
N LYS A 108 11.34 -24.56 3.69
CA LYS A 108 12.23 -25.01 4.79
C LYS A 108 12.23 -24.19 6.10
N ASP A 109 11.72 -24.88 7.11
CA ASP A 109 11.74 -24.65 8.56
C ASP A 109 10.89 -23.52 9.18
N PRO A 110 9.73 -23.84 9.80
CA PRO A 110 8.83 -22.87 10.43
C PRO A 110 9.39 -22.21 11.69
N THR A 111 10.53 -22.68 12.23
CA THR A 111 11.19 -22.11 13.42
C THR A 111 12.20 -21.02 13.10
N ALA A 112 12.75 -20.98 11.89
CA ALA A 112 13.72 -19.96 11.47
C ALA A 112 13.05 -18.61 11.16
N GLY A 113 11.84 -18.64 10.60
CA GLY A 113 11.08 -17.43 10.26
C GLY A 113 10.50 -16.68 11.45
N ILE A 114 10.39 -17.33 12.62
CA ILE A 114 9.79 -16.73 13.83
C ILE A 114 10.73 -15.70 14.46
N ASN A 115 12.05 -15.93 14.45
CA ASN A 115 13.02 -15.03 15.09
C ASN A 115 13.12 -13.66 14.40
N ASP A 116 13.04 -13.62 13.07
CA ASP A 116 13.05 -12.35 12.32
C ASP A 116 11.69 -11.64 12.42
N LEU A 117 10.59 -12.39 12.40
CA LEU A 117 9.26 -11.82 12.59
C LEU A 117 9.10 -11.17 13.98
N LEU A 118 9.75 -11.72 15.01
CA LEU A 118 9.73 -11.17 16.37
C LEU A 118 10.62 -9.94 16.54
N LYS A 119 11.75 -9.88 15.83
CA LYS A 119 12.65 -8.71 15.83
C LYS A 119 12.00 -7.51 15.16
N ASP A 120 11.42 -7.71 13.99
CA ASP A 120 10.70 -6.67 13.26
C ASP A 120 9.53 -6.10 14.10
N LEU A 121 8.83 -6.97 14.85
CA LEU A 121 7.71 -6.57 15.72
C LEU A 121 8.17 -5.83 16.99
N TYR A 122 9.39 -6.09 17.48
CA TYR A 122 9.98 -5.38 18.62
C TYR A 122 10.55 -4.01 18.23
N GLU A 123 11.02 -3.85 17.00
CA GLU A 123 11.57 -2.58 16.51
C GLU A 123 10.48 -1.59 16.05
N GLU A 124 9.33 -2.08 15.56
CA GLU A 124 8.26 -1.22 15.00
C GLU A 124 7.03 -1.02 15.91
N GLY A 125 6.95 -1.68 17.06
CA GLY A 125 5.77 -1.61 17.95
C GLY A 125 5.73 -0.40 18.90
N ASP A 126 4.57 0.23 19.04
CA ASP A 126 4.26 1.19 20.12
C ASP A 126 4.47 0.56 21.51
N ASP A 127 4.87 1.34 22.53
CA ASP A 127 5.38 0.83 23.83
C ASP A 127 4.45 -0.17 24.54
N ASN A 128 3.15 -0.06 24.28
CA ASN A 128 2.15 -0.92 24.90
C ASN A 128 2.15 -2.36 24.32
N MET A 129 2.47 -2.52 23.03
CA MET A 129 2.45 -3.82 22.35
C MET A 129 3.71 -4.65 22.65
N LYS A 130 4.86 -3.97 22.82
CA LYS A 130 6.12 -4.61 23.26
C LYS A 130 5.96 -5.27 24.63
N LYS A 131 5.21 -4.62 25.54
CA LYS A 131 4.99 -5.12 26.90
C LYS A 131 4.16 -6.41 26.91
N THR A 132 3.09 -6.47 26.12
CA THR A 132 2.25 -7.67 26.00
C THR A 132 3.00 -8.86 25.41
N ILE A 133 3.86 -8.64 24.41
CA ILE A 133 4.66 -9.71 23.79
C ILE A 133 5.79 -10.17 24.72
N ALA A 134 6.44 -9.24 25.42
CA ALA A 134 7.43 -9.57 26.45
C ALA A 134 6.80 -10.39 27.59
N GLU A 135 5.60 -10.01 28.06
CA GLU A 135 4.86 -10.75 29.07
C GLU A 135 4.46 -12.15 28.58
N ALA A 136 4.01 -12.28 27.33
CA ALA A 136 3.68 -13.58 26.74
C ALA A 136 4.89 -14.52 26.60
N MET A 137 6.07 -13.98 26.23
CA MET A 137 7.31 -14.75 26.16
C MET A 137 7.86 -15.16 27.53
N ILE A 138 7.81 -14.26 28.53
CA ILE A 138 8.21 -14.59 29.91
C ILE A 138 7.28 -15.67 30.49
N LYS A 139 5.98 -15.58 30.21
CA LYS A 139 4.98 -16.55 30.67
C LYS A 139 5.15 -17.92 29.99
N SER A 140 5.49 -17.92 28.69
CA SER A 140 5.80 -19.14 27.95
C SER A 140 7.10 -19.81 28.42
N ARG A 141 8.11 -19.04 28.85
CA ARG A 141 9.36 -19.58 29.42
C ARG A 141 9.20 -20.10 30.85
N ARG A 142 8.21 -19.61 31.61
CA ARG A 142 7.88 -20.11 32.96
C ARG A 142 6.97 -21.34 32.98
N GLY A 143 6.46 -21.77 31.81
CA GLY A 143 5.66 -23.00 31.71
C GLY A 143 4.26 -22.92 32.33
N GLU A 144 3.72 -21.72 32.54
CA GLU A 144 2.36 -21.54 33.07
C GLU A 144 1.37 -21.33 31.91
N GLY A 145 0.90 -22.45 31.35
CA GLY A 145 -0.19 -22.47 30.38
C GLY A 145 -1.53 -21.97 30.97
N PRO A 146 -2.47 -21.51 30.14
CA PRO A 146 -3.78 -21.07 30.60
C PRO A 146 -4.55 -22.25 31.20
N ASP A 147 -5.14 -22.02 32.37
CA ASP A 147 -5.99 -22.96 33.12
C ASP A 147 -7.19 -23.37 32.24
N MET A 148 -7.14 -24.58 31.66
CA MET A 148 -8.30 -25.20 31.04
C MET A 148 -9.04 -26.01 32.12
N PRO A 149 -10.37 -25.86 32.24
CA PRO A 149 -11.14 -26.64 33.18
C PRO A 149 -11.06 -28.12 32.80
N LYS A 150 -10.63 -28.96 33.75
CA LYS A 150 -10.60 -30.43 33.63
C LYS A 150 -11.98 -30.94 33.16
N ARG A 151 -12.02 -31.49 31.95
CA ARG A 151 -13.11 -32.34 31.48
C ARG A 151 -12.91 -33.74 32.09
N GLY A 152 -14.00 -34.28 32.64
CA GLY A 152 -14.05 -35.37 33.61
C GLY A 152 -13.31 -36.64 33.21
N ALA A 153 -12.83 -37.33 34.25
CA ALA A 153 -12.37 -38.70 34.18
C ALA A 153 -13.59 -39.63 34.03
N ASP A 154 -13.66 -40.32 32.90
CA ASP A 154 -14.49 -41.51 32.74
C ASP A 154 -13.64 -42.69 33.25
N ASP A 155 -13.85 -43.07 34.51
CA ASP A 155 -13.37 -44.33 35.10
C ASP A 155 -14.44 -45.40 34.84
N ASP A 156 -14.29 -46.13 33.74
CA ASP A 156 -14.98 -47.40 33.48
C ASP A 156 -13.93 -48.41 32.98
N ASP A 157 -13.28 -49.11 33.91
CA ASP A 157 -12.62 -50.40 33.63
C ASP A 157 -13.27 -51.47 34.52
N MET A 158 -14.03 -52.34 33.85
CA MET A 158 -14.78 -53.48 34.39
C MET A 158 -13.89 -54.72 34.59
N GLY A 159 -14.19 -55.51 35.62
CA GLY A 159 -13.90 -56.96 35.69
C GLY A 159 -13.63 -57.43 37.12
N ASP A 160 -14.63 -57.84 37.90
CA ASP A 160 -15.29 -59.16 37.95
C ASP A 160 -14.46 -60.23 38.72
N TRP A 161 -15.13 -60.81 39.75
CA TRP A 161 -14.74 -61.81 40.78
C TRP A 161 -14.05 -61.32 42.07
#